data_AF-A0AA39PS60-F1
#
_entry.id   AF-A0AA39PS60-F1
#
_cell.length_a   1.000
_cell.length_b   1.000
_cell.length_c   1.000
_cell.angle_alpha   90.00
_cell.angle_beta   90.00
_cell.angle_gamma   90.00
#
_symmetry.space_group_name_H-M   'P 1'
#
loop_
_entity.id
_entity.type
_entity.pdbx_description
1 polymer ?
#
loop_
_entity_poly.entity_id
_entity_poly.type
_entity_poly.pdbx_seq_one_letter_code
_entity_poly.pdbx_strand_id
1 'polypeptide(L)'
;PRSAYLDLSSAKDLGADAGSHSKVLLGKLRLPEPLVARSSTGQFEVAVKLTRSDHESHRMLRTEAKLYDTAIPQYLAGDWSGFHFIEKAVYDGDGIVPVAAVVPKLYGFYSPVHGDHIGLLSPILLMEECGTPIDVKRLMPKHRELIYSFAIRIHRCGVSQGSFFDRNVLVQPGPLSLPPTLRSPSTPSFRVIDFGRGE
;
A
#
# COMPACT_ATOMS: atom_id res chain seq x y z
N PRO A 1 -1.51 18.33 -22.28
CA PRO A 1 -1.03 17.48 -21.16
C PRO A 1 -2.07 17.54 -20.03
N ARG A 2 -2.38 16.40 -19.38
CA ARG A 2 -3.32 16.36 -18.25
C ARG A 2 -2.53 16.58 -16.95
N SER A 3 -3.01 17.45 -16.07
CA SER A 3 -2.33 17.81 -14.81
C SER A 3 -3.12 17.35 -13.60
N ALA A 4 -2.48 16.59 -12.71
CA ALA A 4 -2.99 16.26 -11.38
C ALA A 4 -2.39 17.21 -10.33
N TYR A 5 -3.06 17.37 -9.19
CA TYR A 5 -2.60 18.24 -8.10
C TYR A 5 -2.54 17.46 -6.78
N LEU A 6 -1.36 17.38 -6.19
CA LEU A 6 -1.15 16.80 -4.86
C LEU A 6 -1.06 17.94 -3.83
N ASP A 7 -1.96 17.94 -2.87
CA ASP A 7 -1.97 18.88 -1.76
C ASP A 7 -1.43 18.20 -0.49
N LEU A 8 -0.37 18.80 0.07
CA LEU A 8 0.30 18.37 1.29
C LEU A 8 0.21 19.41 2.42
N SER A 9 -0.48 20.55 2.23
CA SER A 9 -0.44 21.66 3.19
C SER A 9 -1.05 21.30 4.55
N SER A 10 -2.02 20.37 4.56
CA SER A 10 -2.66 19.83 5.76
C SER A 10 -2.33 18.35 5.96
N ALA A 11 -1.22 17.86 5.40
CA ALA A 11 -0.94 16.43 5.41
C ALA A 11 -0.60 15.94 6.82
N LYS A 12 -1.35 14.93 7.26
CA LYS A 12 -1.06 14.24 8.52
C LYS A 12 0.11 13.28 8.32
N ASP A 13 1.04 13.24 9.26
CA ASP A 13 2.05 12.18 9.32
C ASP A 13 1.37 10.86 9.71
N LEU A 14 1.46 9.85 8.85
CA LEU A 14 0.89 8.52 9.12
C LEU A 14 1.79 7.68 10.03
N GLY A 15 2.96 8.21 10.39
CA GLY A 15 3.91 7.59 11.29
C GLY A 15 5.08 6.94 10.54
N ALA A 16 6.19 6.90 11.26
CA ALA A 16 7.37 6.11 10.96
C ALA A 16 7.71 5.38 12.25
N ASP A 17 7.77 4.05 12.23
CA ASP A 17 8.39 3.32 13.34
C ASP A 17 9.85 3.77 13.50
N ALA A 18 10.37 3.71 14.73
CA ALA A 18 11.79 3.96 14.98
C ALA A 18 12.63 2.99 14.13
N GLY A 19 13.27 3.51 13.07
CA GLY A 19 14.01 2.72 12.08
C GLY A 19 13.41 2.68 10.67
N SER A 20 12.31 3.38 10.40
CA SER A 20 11.79 3.54 9.03
C SER A 20 12.72 4.39 8.17
N HIS A 21 13.01 3.90 6.96
CA HIS A 21 13.77 4.58 5.90
C HIS A 21 12.92 5.59 5.11
N SER A 22 11.69 5.84 5.55
CA SER A 22 10.76 6.71 4.86
C SER A 22 9.86 7.48 5.81
N LYS A 23 9.40 8.63 5.34
CA LYS A 23 8.31 9.40 5.96
C LYS A 23 7.06 9.19 5.12
N VAL A 24 5.93 8.88 5.75
CA VAL A 24 4.66 8.68 5.05
C VAL A 24 3.68 9.76 5.47
N LEU A 25 3.18 10.52 4.50
CA LEU A 25 2.19 11.56 4.70
C LEU A 25 0.85 11.17 4.09
N LEU A 26 -0.25 11.58 4.72
CA LEU A 26 -1.59 11.51 4.15
C LEU A 26 -1.84 12.76 3.31
N GLY A 27 -1.69 12.64 1.99
CA GLY A 27 -1.92 13.72 1.03
C GLY A 27 -3.31 13.67 0.40
N LYS A 28 -3.73 14.79 -0.21
CA LYS A 28 -4.96 14.86 -1.01
C LYS A 28 -4.63 15.01 -2.48
N LEU A 29 -5.04 14.05 -3.31
CA LEU A 29 -4.80 14.07 -4.75
C LEU A 29 -6.07 14.46 -5.51
N ARG A 30 -5.94 15.46 -6.38
CA ARG A 30 -6.95 15.83 -7.39
C ARG A 30 -6.51 15.27 -8.75
N LEU A 31 -7.36 14.43 -9.32
CA LEU A 31 -7.12 13.86 -10.66
C LEU A 31 -7.33 14.92 -11.75
N PRO A 32 -6.72 14.72 -12.93
CA PRO A 32 -6.96 15.58 -14.08
C PRO A 32 -8.37 15.37 -14.64
N GLU A 33 -8.98 16.42 -15.17
CA GLU A 33 -10.25 16.32 -15.88
C GLU A 33 -10.20 15.28 -17.04
N PRO A 34 -11.28 14.50 -17.26
CA PRO A 34 -12.58 14.54 -16.58
C PRO A 34 -12.66 13.63 -15.34
N LEU A 35 -11.55 13.11 -14.84
CA LEU A 35 -11.54 12.19 -13.70
C LEU A 35 -11.74 12.98 -12.40
N VAL A 36 -12.70 12.54 -11.58
CA VAL A 36 -13.02 13.18 -10.29
C VAL A 36 -13.22 12.09 -9.25
N ALA A 37 -12.67 12.30 -8.05
CA ALA A 37 -12.93 11.39 -6.94
C ALA A 37 -14.38 11.54 -6.45
N ARG A 38 -14.95 10.46 -5.90
CA ARG A 38 -16.30 10.48 -5.30
C ARG A 38 -16.27 11.10 -3.90
N SER A 39 -15.90 12.37 -3.82
CA SER A 39 -15.88 13.18 -2.60
C SER A 39 -16.46 14.57 -2.90
N SER A 40 -16.82 15.31 -1.85
CA SER A 40 -17.34 16.68 -1.99
C SER A 40 -16.34 17.66 -2.60
N THR A 41 -15.03 17.39 -2.46
CA THR A 41 -13.96 18.23 -3.00
C THR A 41 -13.41 17.74 -4.34
N GLY A 42 -13.86 16.58 -4.83
CA GLY A 42 -13.30 15.91 -6.00
C GLY A 42 -11.88 15.36 -5.81
N GLN A 43 -11.34 15.43 -4.58
CA GLN A 43 -10.04 14.90 -4.17
C GLN A 43 -10.20 13.57 -3.44
N PHE A 44 -9.14 12.77 -3.39
CA PHE A 44 -9.09 11.58 -2.55
C PHE A 44 -7.77 11.49 -1.80
N GLU A 45 -7.78 10.72 -0.72
CA GLU A 45 -6.63 10.53 0.14
C GLU A 45 -5.65 9.52 -0.47
N VAL A 46 -4.35 9.86 -0.39
CA VAL A 46 -3.26 9.01 -0.85
C VAL A 46 -2.15 8.96 0.20
N ALA A 47 -1.52 7.81 0.33
CA ALA A 47 -0.27 7.70 1.05
C ALA A 47 0.87 8.25 0.18
N VAL A 48 1.61 9.21 0.72
CA VAL A 48 2.74 9.88 0.08
C VAL A 48 3.99 9.45 0.82
N LYS A 49 4.72 8.50 0.24
CA LYS A 49 5.96 8.00 0.81
C LYS A 49 7.12 8.84 0.28
N LEU A 50 7.87 9.41 1.21
CA LEU A 50 9.05 10.26 1.00
C LEU A 50 10.29 9.57 1.57
N THR A 51 11.44 9.90 1.02
CA THR A 51 12.74 9.45 1.51
C THR A 51 13.25 10.33 2.65
N ARG A 52 14.09 9.76 3.52
CA ARG A 52 14.99 10.55 4.35
C ARG A 52 16.15 11.08 3.51
N SER A 53 16.88 12.04 4.06
CA SER A 53 18.04 12.71 3.44
C SER A 53 19.30 11.81 3.35
N ASP A 54 19.17 10.54 2.96
CA ASP A 54 20.27 9.58 2.83
C ASP A 54 20.12 8.65 1.62
N HIS A 55 21.25 8.14 1.13
CA HIS A 55 21.30 7.33 -0.08
C HIS A 55 20.55 5.99 0.04
N GLU A 56 20.53 5.35 1.22
CA GLU A 56 19.85 4.07 1.42
C GLU A 56 18.34 4.25 1.25
N SER A 57 17.78 5.27 1.88
CA SER A 57 16.36 5.61 1.79
C SER A 57 15.91 5.90 0.36
N HIS A 58 16.72 6.64 -0.41
CA HIS A 58 16.46 6.88 -1.83
C HIS A 58 16.52 5.59 -2.66
N ARG A 59 17.51 4.73 -2.40
CA ARG A 59 17.62 3.43 -3.07
C ARG A 59 16.38 2.57 -2.76
N MET A 60 15.99 2.45 -1.50
CA MET A 60 14.85 1.65 -1.08
C MET A 60 13.54 2.11 -1.72
N LEU A 61 13.28 3.42 -1.77
CA LEU A 61 12.06 3.93 -2.42
C LEU A 61 12.06 3.63 -3.93
N ARG A 62 13.21 3.71 -4.60
CA ARG A 62 13.36 3.35 -6.02
C ARG A 62 13.20 1.85 -6.25
N THR A 63 13.72 1.01 -5.36
CA THR A 63 13.52 -0.45 -5.41
C THR A 63 12.03 -0.77 -5.32
N GLU A 64 11.32 -0.19 -4.35
CA GLU A 64 9.89 -0.40 -4.20
C GLU A 64 9.12 0.07 -5.44
N ALA A 65 9.39 1.28 -5.94
CA ALA A 65 8.77 1.80 -7.15
C ALA A 65 8.99 0.86 -8.35
N LYS A 66 10.20 0.33 -8.52
CA LYS A 66 10.54 -0.61 -9.59
C LYS A 66 9.78 -1.92 -9.44
N LEU A 67 9.66 -2.47 -8.23
CA LEU A 67 8.91 -3.71 -8.02
C LEU A 67 7.44 -3.55 -8.40
N TYR A 68 6.80 -2.43 -8.03
CA TYR A 68 5.43 -2.15 -8.46
C TYR A 68 5.28 -2.02 -9.98
N ASP A 69 6.27 -1.45 -10.66
CA ASP A 69 6.24 -1.24 -12.11
C ASP A 69 6.52 -2.52 -12.90
N THR A 70 7.47 -3.34 -12.45
CA THR A 70 8.01 -4.44 -13.28
C THR A 70 7.66 -5.84 -12.82
N ALA A 71 7.41 -6.05 -11.52
CA ALA A 71 7.36 -7.41 -10.94
C ALA A 71 6.03 -7.75 -10.26
N ILE A 72 5.41 -6.77 -9.58
CA ILE A 72 4.13 -6.96 -8.90
C ILE A 72 2.99 -6.91 -9.93
N PRO A 73 2.27 -8.01 -10.17
CA PRO A 73 1.19 -8.01 -11.15
C PRO A 73 0.01 -7.15 -10.68
N GLN A 74 -0.64 -6.44 -11.61
CA GLN A 74 -1.76 -5.55 -11.30
C GLN A 74 -2.89 -6.25 -10.53
N TYR A 75 -3.12 -7.55 -10.76
CA TYR A 75 -4.17 -8.28 -10.05
C TYR A 75 -3.91 -8.40 -8.55
N LEU A 76 -2.67 -8.27 -8.07
CA LEU A 76 -2.38 -8.23 -6.63
C LEU A 76 -2.85 -6.93 -5.98
N ALA A 77 -3.02 -5.84 -6.72
CA ALA A 77 -3.57 -4.58 -6.22
C ALA A 77 -5.10 -4.43 -6.48
N GLY A 78 -5.69 -5.37 -7.22
CA GLY A 78 -7.10 -5.34 -7.61
C GLY A 78 -8.03 -5.90 -6.53
N ASP A 79 -9.16 -5.22 -6.31
CA ASP A 79 -10.23 -5.73 -5.45
C ASP A 79 -11.11 -6.68 -6.27
N TRP A 80 -10.93 -7.99 -6.06
CA TRP A 80 -11.68 -9.04 -6.76
C TRP A 80 -12.74 -9.65 -5.84
N SER A 81 -13.77 -10.25 -6.44
CA SER A 81 -14.78 -11.03 -5.74
C SER A 81 -14.50 -12.53 -5.84
N GLY A 82 -14.86 -13.29 -4.82
CA GLY A 82 -14.78 -14.75 -4.81
C GLY A 82 -13.79 -15.30 -3.79
N PHE A 83 -13.52 -16.59 -3.90
CA PHE A 83 -12.63 -17.33 -3.00
C PHE A 83 -11.69 -18.21 -3.82
N HIS A 84 -10.47 -18.42 -3.32
CA HIS A 84 -9.54 -19.39 -3.85
C HIS A 84 -9.15 -20.39 -2.77
N PHE A 85 -8.94 -21.64 -3.17
CA PHE A 85 -8.26 -22.62 -2.35
C PHE A 85 -6.74 -22.47 -2.54
N ILE A 86 -6.02 -22.28 -1.44
CA ILE A 86 -4.56 -22.24 -1.41
C ILE A 86 -4.12 -23.27 -0.38
N GLU A 87 -3.78 -24.47 -0.85
CA GLU A 87 -3.31 -25.58 0.00
C GLU A 87 -2.18 -25.15 0.94
N LYS A 88 -1.20 -24.40 0.43
CA LYS A 88 -0.08 -23.89 1.23
C LYS A 88 -0.51 -22.89 2.30
N ALA A 89 -1.69 -22.31 2.19
CA ALA A 89 -2.24 -21.36 3.16
C ALA A 89 -3.10 -22.05 4.22
N VAL A 90 -3.33 -23.38 4.15
CA VAL A 90 -3.99 -24.14 5.22
C VAL A 90 -3.11 -24.03 6.47
N TYR A 91 -3.41 -23.05 7.31
CA TYR A 91 -2.61 -22.67 8.47
C TYR A 91 -3.48 -22.63 9.72
N ASP A 92 -4.50 -21.77 9.68
CA ASP A 92 -5.44 -21.54 10.79
C ASP A 92 -6.89 -21.92 10.41
N GLY A 93 -7.13 -22.36 9.17
CA GLY A 93 -8.45 -22.66 8.60
C GLY A 93 -8.40 -23.80 7.58
N ASP A 94 -9.24 -23.71 6.55
CA ASP A 94 -9.41 -24.74 5.52
C ASP A 94 -8.69 -24.41 4.19
N GLY A 95 -7.91 -23.33 4.17
CA GLY A 95 -7.21 -22.84 2.98
C GLY A 95 -8.10 -22.15 1.95
N ILE A 96 -9.40 -21.97 2.22
CA ILE A 96 -10.32 -21.21 1.38
C ILE A 96 -10.29 -19.74 1.82
N VAL A 97 -9.60 -18.91 1.05
CA VAL A 97 -9.41 -17.48 1.36
C VAL A 97 -10.08 -16.59 0.31
N PRO A 98 -10.64 -15.43 0.70
CA PRO A 98 -11.14 -14.45 -0.26
C PRO A 98 -10.07 -14.01 -1.26
N VAL A 99 -10.49 -13.73 -2.50
CA VAL A 99 -9.63 -13.11 -3.52
C VAL A 99 -9.48 -11.61 -3.22
N ALA A 100 -8.78 -11.29 -2.14
CA ALA A 100 -8.52 -9.91 -1.75
C ALA A 100 -7.33 -9.31 -2.52
N ALA A 101 -7.31 -7.98 -2.68
CA ALA A 101 -6.08 -7.25 -2.99
C ALA A 101 -5.05 -7.49 -1.88
N VAL A 102 -3.83 -7.77 -2.30
CA VAL A 102 -2.68 -8.14 -1.49
C VAL A 102 -1.79 -6.94 -1.19
N VAL A 103 -1.58 -6.09 -2.18
CA VAL A 103 -0.69 -4.92 -2.12
C VAL A 103 -1.46 -3.63 -2.42
N PRO A 104 -0.99 -2.47 -1.96
CA PRO A 104 -1.56 -1.17 -2.31
C PRO A 104 -1.66 -0.94 -3.82
N LYS A 105 -2.64 -0.14 -4.23
CA LYS A 105 -2.63 0.46 -5.57
C LYS A 105 -1.50 1.49 -5.67
N LEU A 106 -0.76 1.44 -6.78
CA LEU A 106 0.26 2.44 -7.14
C LEU A 106 -0.38 3.56 -7.99
N TYR A 107 -0.19 4.82 -7.59
CA TYR A 107 -0.58 6.00 -8.38
C TYR A 107 0.61 6.66 -9.09
N GLY A 108 1.84 6.26 -8.76
CA GLY A 108 3.04 6.59 -9.51
C GLY A 108 4.24 6.93 -8.64
N PHE A 109 5.41 6.89 -9.27
CA PHE A 109 6.66 7.36 -8.72
C PHE A 109 7.07 8.65 -9.42
N TYR A 110 7.34 9.71 -8.66
CA TYR A 110 7.61 11.05 -9.18
C TYR A 110 8.96 11.51 -8.67
N SER A 111 9.83 11.93 -9.59
CA SER A 111 11.12 12.53 -9.27
C SER A 111 11.06 14.05 -9.47
N PRO A 112 11.76 14.84 -8.63
CA PRO A 112 11.83 16.29 -8.80
C PRO A 112 12.45 16.66 -10.17
N VAL A 113 11.90 17.68 -10.84
CA VAL A 113 12.31 18.10 -12.19
C VAL A 113 13.77 18.54 -12.24
N HIS A 114 14.24 19.22 -11.18
CA HIS A 114 15.62 19.71 -11.10
C HIS A 114 16.62 18.65 -10.62
N GLY A 115 16.18 17.39 -10.48
CA GLY A 115 17.02 16.29 -10.06
C GLY A 115 16.81 15.90 -8.60
N ASP A 116 17.26 14.69 -8.30
CA ASP A 116 17.21 14.13 -6.96
C ASP A 116 18.36 14.71 -6.13
N HIS A 117 18.08 15.79 -5.41
CA HIS A 117 19.03 16.41 -4.50
C HIS A 117 18.80 15.88 -3.09
N ILE A 118 19.51 14.82 -2.74
CA ILE A 118 19.45 14.20 -1.41
C ILE A 118 19.61 15.28 -0.33
N GLY A 119 18.62 15.40 0.55
CA GLY A 119 18.57 16.40 1.61
C GLY A 119 17.88 17.73 1.27
N LEU A 120 17.49 17.94 0.00
CA LEU A 120 16.77 19.14 -0.46
C LEU A 120 15.45 18.79 -1.16
N LEU A 121 15.46 17.80 -2.06
CA LEU A 121 14.29 17.35 -2.79
C LEU A 121 14.20 15.82 -2.72
N SER A 122 13.04 15.31 -2.35
CA SER A 122 12.79 13.87 -2.21
C SER A 122 11.90 13.38 -3.37
N PRO A 123 12.23 12.26 -4.04
CA PRO A 123 11.25 11.59 -4.88
C PRO A 123 10.08 11.10 -4.02
N ILE A 124 8.90 11.05 -4.61
CA ILE A 124 7.69 10.60 -3.92
C ILE A 124 7.10 9.37 -4.60
N LEU A 125 6.60 8.45 -3.79
CA LEU A 125 5.80 7.32 -4.23
C LEU A 125 4.37 7.52 -3.73
N LEU A 126 3.42 7.58 -4.66
CA LEU A 126 2.01 7.79 -4.36
C LEU A 126 1.27 6.46 -4.39
N MET A 127 0.62 6.12 -3.28
CA MET A 127 0.01 4.80 -3.06
C MET A 127 -1.34 4.91 -2.39
N GLU A 128 -2.11 3.82 -2.43
CA GLU A 128 -3.33 3.64 -1.63
C GLU A 128 -3.06 3.89 -0.14
N GLU A 129 -3.93 4.67 0.50
CA GLU A 129 -4.01 4.76 1.96
C GLU A 129 -4.65 3.46 2.48
N CYS A 130 -3.95 2.75 3.36
CA CYS A 130 -4.29 1.38 3.74
C CYS A 130 -4.67 1.21 5.22
N GLY A 131 -4.84 2.31 5.95
CA GLY A 131 -5.13 2.33 7.38
C GLY A 131 -3.88 2.16 8.24
N THR A 132 -4.01 1.36 9.30
CA THR A 132 -3.00 1.25 10.36
C THR A 132 -2.38 -0.14 10.39
N PRO A 133 -1.16 -0.31 10.93
CA PRO A 133 -0.58 -1.63 11.19
C PRO A 133 -1.52 -2.57 11.93
N ILE A 134 -1.44 -3.87 11.60
CA ILE A 134 -2.18 -4.91 12.32
C ILE A 134 -1.66 -5.06 13.76
N ASP A 135 -2.57 -5.45 14.65
CA ASP A 135 -2.20 -6.04 15.95
C ASP A 135 -2.40 -7.55 15.87
N VAL A 136 -1.28 -8.28 15.79
CA VAL A 136 -1.28 -9.74 15.63
C VAL A 136 -2.07 -10.44 16.73
N LYS A 137 -2.08 -9.89 17.96
CA LYS A 137 -2.79 -10.49 19.11
C LYS A 137 -4.30 -10.40 18.97
N ARG A 138 -4.80 -9.50 18.13
CA ARG A 138 -6.24 -9.25 17.90
C ARG A 138 -6.76 -9.89 16.60
N LEU A 139 -5.90 -10.57 15.84
CA LEU A 139 -6.32 -11.21 14.60
C LEU A 139 -7.09 -12.50 14.86
N MET A 140 -8.26 -12.61 14.22
CA MET A 140 -8.99 -13.88 14.13
C MET A 140 -8.22 -14.90 13.29
N PRO A 141 -8.38 -16.21 13.52
CA PRO A 141 -7.72 -17.27 12.75
C PRO A 141 -7.85 -17.08 11.23
N LYS A 142 -9.07 -16.83 10.73
CA LYS A 142 -9.31 -16.55 9.30
C LYS A 142 -8.57 -15.33 8.73
N HIS A 143 -8.27 -14.33 9.56
CA HIS A 143 -7.51 -13.16 9.12
C HIS A 143 -6.02 -13.48 9.02
N ARG A 144 -5.50 -14.27 9.96
CA ARG A 144 -4.12 -14.77 9.91
C ARG A 144 -3.91 -15.65 8.69
N GLU A 145 -4.86 -16.53 8.40
CA GLU A 145 -4.84 -17.36 7.19
C GLU A 145 -4.84 -16.51 5.90
N LEU A 146 -5.71 -15.50 5.83
CA LEU A 146 -5.75 -14.57 4.69
C LEU A 146 -4.41 -13.83 4.53
N ILE A 147 -3.84 -13.29 5.61
CA ILE A 147 -2.55 -12.57 5.55
C ILE A 147 -1.40 -13.52 5.19
N TYR A 148 -1.42 -14.75 5.69
CA TYR A 148 -0.43 -15.76 5.30
C TYR A 148 -0.53 -16.09 3.81
N SER A 149 -1.75 -16.16 3.27
CA SER A 149 -1.99 -16.31 1.83
C SER A 149 -1.37 -15.19 1.00
N PHE A 150 -1.22 -13.97 1.56
CA PHE A 150 -0.60 -12.85 0.85
C PHE A 150 0.87 -13.09 0.58
N ALA A 151 1.62 -13.56 1.57
CA ALA A 151 3.03 -13.93 1.38
C ALA A 151 3.19 -15.01 0.29
N ILE A 152 2.33 -16.03 0.31
CA ILE A 152 2.32 -17.09 -0.72
C ILE A 152 2.02 -16.51 -2.10
N ARG A 153 1.04 -15.61 -2.21
CA ARG A 153 0.63 -14.98 -3.48
C ARG A 153 1.73 -14.07 -4.03
N ILE A 154 2.42 -13.32 -3.18
CA ILE A 154 3.60 -12.52 -3.54
C ILE A 154 4.71 -13.43 -4.08
N HIS A 155 5.07 -14.50 -3.35
CA HIS A 155 6.09 -15.46 -3.78
C HIS A 155 5.74 -16.18 -5.09
N ARG A 156 4.47 -16.51 -5.33
CA ARG A 156 4.01 -17.14 -6.58
C ARG A 156 4.23 -16.25 -7.82
N CYS A 157 4.38 -14.95 -7.62
CA CYS A 157 4.70 -13.99 -8.69
C CYS A 157 6.21 -13.77 -8.86
N GLY A 158 7.05 -14.53 -8.14
CA GLY A 158 8.50 -14.37 -8.16
C GLY A 158 9.01 -13.17 -7.39
N VAL A 159 8.18 -12.53 -6.57
CA VAL A 159 8.54 -11.38 -5.73
C VAL A 159 8.73 -11.84 -4.29
N SER A 160 9.75 -11.33 -3.60
CA SER A 160 9.89 -11.37 -2.15
C SER A 160 9.79 -9.95 -1.59
N GLN A 161 9.04 -9.75 -0.50
CA GLN A 161 8.92 -8.41 0.09
C GLN A 161 10.13 -8.03 0.98
N GLY A 162 10.84 -9.01 1.53
CA GLY A 162 12.11 -8.81 2.24
C GLY A 162 12.03 -8.22 3.67
N SER A 163 10.84 -7.90 4.17
CA SER A 163 10.63 -7.35 5.52
C SER A 163 9.18 -7.58 6.03
N PHE A 164 8.75 -8.85 6.08
CA PHE A 164 7.36 -9.21 6.37
C PHE A 164 7.09 -9.20 7.88
N PHE A 165 6.91 -8.01 8.44
CA PHE A 165 6.59 -7.77 9.85
C PHE A 165 5.16 -7.23 10.00
N ASP A 166 4.62 -7.28 11.21
CA ASP A 166 3.30 -6.74 11.59
C ASP A 166 3.11 -5.28 11.18
N ARG A 167 4.13 -4.43 11.35
CA ARG A 167 4.13 -3.03 10.88
C ARG A 167 3.91 -2.87 9.37
N ASN A 168 4.28 -3.89 8.59
CA ASN A 168 4.22 -3.89 7.13
C ASN A 168 2.97 -4.62 6.60
N VAL A 169 2.03 -4.97 7.47
CA VAL A 169 0.68 -5.40 7.09
C VAL A 169 -0.32 -4.40 7.66
N LEU A 170 -0.93 -3.61 6.78
CA LEU A 170 -1.90 -2.59 7.16
C LEU A 170 -3.33 -3.15 7.10
N VAL A 171 -4.20 -2.60 7.94
CA VAL A 171 -5.63 -2.90 8.00
C VAL A 171 -6.45 -1.62 7.97
N GLN A 172 -7.53 -1.65 7.18
CA GLN A 172 -8.56 -0.62 7.15
C GLN A 172 -9.97 -1.25 7.17
N PRO A 173 -11.01 -0.50 7.57
CA PRO A 173 -12.39 -0.92 7.39
C PRO A 173 -12.69 -1.25 5.93
N GLY A 174 -13.49 -2.29 5.69
CA GLY A 174 -13.92 -2.70 4.35
C GLY A 174 -15.41 -3.00 4.28
N PRO A 175 -15.92 -3.59 3.18
CA PRO A 175 -15.17 -3.92 1.97
C PRO A 175 -14.81 -2.66 1.16
N LEU A 176 -13.71 -2.70 0.41
CA LEU A 176 -13.21 -1.55 -0.36
C LEU A 176 -14.04 -1.22 -1.61
N SER A 177 -14.97 -2.10 -1.98
CA SER A 177 -16.03 -1.84 -2.96
C SER A 177 -17.05 -0.79 -2.48
N LEU A 178 -17.09 -0.51 -1.17
CA LEU A 178 -17.92 0.53 -0.59
C LEU A 178 -17.14 1.83 -0.37
N PRO A 179 -17.81 3.01 -0.46
CA PRO A 179 -17.18 4.28 -0.08
C PRO A 179 -16.79 4.28 1.40
N PRO A 180 -15.77 5.05 1.81
CA PRO A 180 -15.24 5.03 3.18
C PRO A 180 -16.29 5.15 4.29
N THR A 181 -17.32 5.97 4.09
CA THR A 181 -18.41 6.19 5.05
C THR A 181 -19.32 4.98 5.29
N LEU A 182 -19.27 3.97 4.42
CA LEU A 182 -20.06 2.74 4.52
C LEU A 182 -19.22 1.51 4.89
N ARG A 183 -17.91 1.69 5.10
CA ARG A 183 -17.01 0.59 5.46
C ARG A 183 -17.11 0.29 6.95
N SER A 184 -16.88 -0.96 7.31
CA SER A 184 -16.98 -1.46 8.68
C SER A 184 -15.69 -2.18 9.11
N PRO A 185 -15.25 -2.01 10.37
CA PRO A 185 -14.21 -2.84 10.98
C PRO A 185 -14.56 -4.33 11.07
N SER A 186 -15.84 -4.69 10.97
CA SER A 186 -16.29 -6.10 10.98
C SER A 186 -15.90 -6.88 9.72
N THR A 187 -15.59 -6.17 8.64
CA THR A 187 -15.18 -6.71 7.34
C THR A 187 -13.86 -6.07 6.91
N PRO A 188 -12.76 -6.31 7.67
CA PRO A 188 -11.50 -5.60 7.45
C PRO A 188 -10.86 -5.97 6.11
N SER A 189 -10.11 -5.03 5.54
CA SER A 189 -9.29 -5.23 4.34
C SER A 189 -7.82 -5.00 4.69
N PHE A 190 -6.96 -5.90 4.20
CA PHE A 190 -5.54 -5.93 4.54
C PHE A 190 -4.67 -5.63 3.32
N ARG A 191 -3.47 -5.10 3.56
CA ARG A 191 -2.47 -4.80 2.53
C ARG A 191 -1.06 -5.07 3.07
N VAL A 192 -0.22 -5.73 2.27
CA VAL A 192 1.23 -5.83 2.53
C VAL A 192 1.90 -4.62 1.89
N ILE A 193 2.74 -3.92 2.65
CA ILE A 193 3.42 -2.69 2.21
C ILE A 193 4.95 -2.82 2.32
N ASP A 194 5.64 -1.76 1.92
CA ASP A 194 7.07 -1.55 2.14
C ASP A 194 7.97 -2.57 1.43
N PHE A 195 8.00 -2.50 0.10
CA PHE A 195 8.86 -3.38 -0.71
C PHE A 195 10.28 -2.83 -0.92
N GLY A 196 10.74 -1.91 -0.05
CA GLY A 196 12.05 -1.27 -0.23
C GLY A 196 13.24 -2.23 -0.12
N ARG A 197 13.04 -3.40 0.52
CA ARG A 197 14.02 -4.50 0.63
C ARG A 197 13.65 -5.71 -0.23
N GLY A 198 12.66 -5.55 -1.12
CA GLY A 198 12.17 -6.64 -1.93
C GLY A 198 13.10 -6.98 -3.10
N GLU A 199 12.89 -8.19 -3.62
CA GLU A 199 13.58 -8.77 -4.78
C GLU A 199 12.59 -9.41 -5.75
#